data_AF-T0PAI8-F1
#
_entry.id   AF-T0PAI8-F1
#
_cell.length_a   1.000
_cell.length_b   1.000
_cell.length_c   1.000
_cell.angle_alpha   90.00
_cell.angle_beta   90.00
_cell.angle_gamma   90.00
#
_symmetry.space_group_name_H-M   'P 1'
#
loop_
_entity.id
_entity.type
_entity.pdbx_description
1 polymer ?
#
loop_
_entity_poly.entity_id
_entity_poly.type
_entity_poly.pdbx_seq_one_letter_code
_entity_poly.pdbx_strand_id
1 'polypeptide(L)' 'MFEQALEALPNPVFIHKKLKFIYTNGEGAKFFNVKNPEQIIGKSVSDFVKLNVDLIGDQRIDDVLNESNLNF' A
#
# COMPACT_ATOMS: atom_id res chain seq x y z
N MET A 1 9.71 9.20 -15.65
CA MET A 1 10.78 8.17 -15.59
C MET A 1 10.46 7.09 -14.57
N PHE A 2 10.12 7.41 -13.31
CA PHE A 2 9.76 6.40 -12.29
C PHE A 2 8.49 5.59 -12.63
N GLU A 3 7.40 6.24 -13.07
CA GLU A 3 6.15 5.54 -13.41
C GLU A 3 6.33 4.48 -14.52
N GLN A 4 7.11 4.79 -15.55
CA GLN A 4 7.39 3.84 -16.65
C GLN A 4 8.15 2.60 -16.15
N ALA A 5 9.05 2.77 -15.19
CA ALA A 5 9.77 1.66 -14.59
C ALA A 5 8.83 0.78 -13.75
N LEU A 6 7.92 1.39 -12.99
CA LEU A 6 6.91 0.67 -12.21
C LEU A 6 5.91 -0.07 -13.12
N GLU A 7 5.52 0.56 -14.23
CA GLU A 7 4.60 -0.03 -15.21
C GLU A 7 5.19 -1.26 -15.91
N ALA A 8 6.51 -1.26 -16.14
CA ALA A 8 7.20 -2.37 -16.80
C ALA A 8 7.41 -3.61 -15.90
N LEU A 9 7.11 -3.54 -14.61
CA LEU A 9 7.27 -4.67 -13.70
C LEU A 9 6.23 -5.77 -14.00
N PRO A 10 6.64 -7.05 -14.07
CA PRO A 10 5.73 -8.15 -14.35
C PRO A 10 4.84 -8.55 -13.14
N ASN A 11 5.00 -7.86 -12.00
CA ASN A 11 4.25 -8.10 -10.78
C ASN A 11 3.30 -6.94 -10.49
N PRO A 12 2.16 -7.19 -9.83
CA PRO A 12 1.31 -6.15 -9.28
C PRO A 12 2.07 -5.19 -8.38
N VAL A 13 1.97 -3.89 -8.67
CA VAL A 13 2.53 -2.83 -7.83
C VAL A 13 1.39 -2.01 -7.23
N PHE A 14 1.43 -1.79 -5.92
CA PHE A 14 0.48 -0.93 -5.23
C PHE A 14 1.23 0.07 -4.36
N ILE A 15 1.01 1.37 -4.61
CA ILE A 15 1.51 2.42 -3.73
C ILE A 15 0.31 3.05 -3.04
N HIS A 16 0.37 3.19 -1.72
CA HIS A 16 -0.70 3.80 -0.94
C HIS A 16 -0.19 4.90 -0.02
N LYS A 17 -1.07 5.85 0.29
CA LYS A 17 -0.86 6.90 1.30
C LYS A 17 -2.09 6.98 2.19
N LYS A 18 -1.91 6.95 3.51
CA LYS A 18 -3.02 6.93 4.49
C LYS A 18 -4.07 5.86 4.15
N LEU A 19 -3.61 4.64 3.84
CA LEU A 19 -4.43 3.50 3.44
C LEU A 19 -5.33 3.74 2.21
N LYS A 20 -5.01 4.71 1.35
CA LYS A 20 -5.64 4.87 0.04
C LYS A 20 -4.63 4.61 -1.06
N PHE A 21 -5.02 3.83 -2.07
CA PHE A 21 -4.17 3.61 -3.24
C PHE A 21 -3.95 4.95 -3.97
N ILE A 22 -2.70 5.26 -4.29
CA ILE A 22 -2.33 6.44 -5.08
C ILE A 22 -1.74 6.07 -6.44
N TYR A 23 -1.34 4.81 -6.63
CA TYR A 23 -0.86 4.28 -7.90
C TYR A 23 -0.99 2.75 -7.92
N THR A 24 -1.24 2.20 -9.10
CA THR A 24 -1.05 0.79 -9.42
C THR A 24 -0.72 0.63 -10.90
N ASN A 25 0.07 -0.38 -11.26
CA ASN A 25 0.37 -0.70 -12.65
C ASN A 25 -0.75 -1.56 -13.28
N GLY A 26 -0.63 -1.84 -14.58
CA GLY A 26 -1.56 -2.73 -15.29
C GLY A 26 -1.67 -4.12 -14.67
N GLU A 27 -0.58 -4.68 -14.13
CA GLU A 27 -0.62 -5.98 -13.44
C GLU A 27 -1.44 -5.93 -12.14
N GLY A 28 -1.43 -4.80 -11.42
CA GLY A 28 -2.29 -4.61 -10.25
C GLY A 28 -3.78 -4.51 -10.58
N ALA A 29 -4.12 -3.90 -11.71
CA ALA A 29 -5.50 -3.93 -12.23
C ALA A 29 -5.94 -5.37 -12.54
N LYS A 30 -5.08 -6.16 -13.20
CA LYS A 30 -5.35 -7.58 -13.49
C LYS A 30 -5.49 -8.42 -12.22
N PHE A 31 -4.64 -8.18 -11.21
CA PHE A 31 -4.66 -8.91 -9.94
C PHE A 31 -6.03 -8.83 -9.24
N PHE A 32 -6.64 -7.64 -9.22
CA PHE A 32 -7.98 -7.44 -8.67
C PHE A 32 -9.11 -7.64 -9.69
N ASN A 33 -8.79 -8.12 -10.89
CA ASN A 33 -9.72 -8.38 -11.98
C ASN A 33 -10.59 -7.14 -12.33
N VAL A 34 -9.97 -5.96 -12.33
CA VAL A 34 -10.59 -4.70 -12.76
C VAL A 34 -10.09 -4.29 -14.14
N LYS A 35 -10.81 -3.38 -14.80
CA LYS A 35 -10.52 -3.01 -16.19
C LYS A 35 -9.28 -2.14 -16.32
N ASN A 36 -9.02 -1.28 -15.34
CA ASN A 36 -7.91 -0.35 -15.37
C ASN A 36 -7.51 0.13 -13.96
N PRO A 37 -6.28 0.65 -13.78
CA PRO A 37 -5.77 1.17 -12.51
C PRO A 37 -6.66 2.22 -11.82
N GLU A 38 -7.35 3.06 -12.60
CA GLU A 38 -8.19 4.15 -12.09
C GLU A 38 -9.38 3.64 -11.27
N GLN A 39 -9.80 2.39 -11.49
CA GLN A 39 -10.82 1.75 -10.65
C GLN A 39 -10.32 1.39 -9.24
N ILE A 40 -9.01 1.40 -8.99
CA ILE A 40 -8.40 1.10 -7.69
C ILE A 40 -7.94 2.40 -7.00
N ILE A 41 -7.37 3.34 -7.76
CA ILE A 41 -6.81 4.59 -7.23
C ILE A 41 -7.87 5.38 -6.46
N GLY A 42 -7.52 5.85 -5.27
CA GLY A 42 -8.38 6.60 -4.36
C GLY A 42 -9.23 5.76 -3.41
N LYS A 43 -9.40 4.46 -3.68
CA LYS A 43 -10.11 3.53 -2.78
C LYS A 43 -9.26 3.13 -1.59
N SER A 44 -9.91 2.66 -0.52
CA SER A 44 -9.22 2.18 0.66
C SER A 44 -8.52 0.86 0.37
N VAL A 45 -7.31 0.67 0.91
CA VAL A 45 -6.60 -0.61 0.88
C VAL A 45 -7.48 -1.72 1.48
N SER A 46 -8.25 -1.40 2.52
CA SER A 46 -9.17 -2.32 3.18
C SER A 46 -10.33 -2.81 2.30
N ASP A 47 -10.65 -2.10 1.22
CA ASP A 47 -11.72 -2.50 0.29
C ASP A 47 -11.29 -3.71 -0.57
N PHE A 48 -9.98 -3.98 -0.64
CA PHE A 48 -9.38 -5.00 -1.50
C PHE A 48 -8.68 -6.11 -0.72
N VAL A 49 -8.10 -5.78 0.45
CA VAL A 49 -7.37 -6.74 1.28
C VAL A 49 -7.80 -6.63 2.74
N LYS A 50 -7.94 -7.77 3.41
CA LYS A 50 -8.18 -7.80 4.85
C LYS A 50 -6.91 -7.38 5.58
N LEU A 51 -6.92 -6.19 6.19
CA LEU A 51 -5.83 -5.74 7.06
C LEU A 51 -5.88 -6.51 8.38
N ASN A 52 -4.79 -7.17 8.74
CA ASN A 52 -4.61 -7.66 10.10
C ASN A 52 -4.05 -6.52 10.96
N VAL A 53 -4.96 -5.78 11.59
CA VAL A 53 -4.62 -4.58 12.37
C VAL A 53 -4.01 -4.91 13.74
N ASP A 54 -4.16 -6.15 14.22
CA ASP A 54 -3.57 -6.60 15.48
C ASP A 54 -2.03 -6.53 15.41
N LEU A 55 -1.45 -6.88 14.25
CA LEU A 55 -0.02 -6.75 13.97
C LEU A 55 0.46 -5.28 13.85
N ILE A 56 -0.41 -4.36 13.45
CA ILE A 56 -0.07 -2.93 13.26
C ILE A 56 -0.14 -2.17 14.60
N GLY A 57 -1.01 -2.61 15.51
CA GLY A 57 -1.07 -2.10 16.88
C GLY A 57 0.23 -2.33 17.63
N ASP A 58 0.75 -3.56 17.58
CA ASP A 58 1.98 -3.94 18.26
C ASP A 58 3.19 -3.19 17.69
N GLN A 59 3.34 -3.14 16.36
CA GLN A 59 4.49 -2.47 15.73
C GLN A 59 4.51 -0.95 15.98
N ARG A 60 3.34 -0.27 16.00
CA ARG A 60 3.28 1.17 16.31
C ARG A 60 3.52 1.47 17.78
N ILE A 61 3.11 0.57 18.68
CA ILE A 61 3.44 0.66 20.09
C ILE A 61 4.95 0.47 20.27
N ASP A 62 5.55 -0.52 19.61
CA ASP A 62 7.00 -0.74 19.65
C ASP A 62 7.80 0.44 19.08
N ASP A 63 7.37 1.03 17.96
CA ASP A 63 8.04 2.19 17.37
C ASP A 63 7.95 3.42 18.29
N VAL A 64 6.78 3.69 18.91
CA VAL A 64 6.63 4.78 19.90
C VAL A 64 7.45 4.50 21.18
N LEU A 65 7.47 3.27 21.68
CA LEU A 65 8.24 2.88 22.86
C LEU A 65 9.75 2.94 22.59
N ASN A 66 10.21 2.59 21.40
CA ASN A 66 11.62 2.64 21.01
C ASN A 66 12.09 4.07 20.70
N GLU A 67 11.27 4.92 20.06
CA GLU A 67 11.58 6.34 19.89
C GLU A 67 11.64 7.10 21.22
N SER A 68 10.84 6.69 22.21
CA SER A 68 10.88 7.24 23.58
C SER A 68 12.17 6.93 24.35
N ASN A 69 12.95 5.94 23.90
CA ASN A 69 14.22 5.53 24.51
C ASN A 69 15.47 6.22 23.91
N LEU A 70 15.30 7.10 22.92
CA LEU A 70 16.36 7.95 22.37
C LEU A 70 16.10 9.42 22.76
N ASN A 71 16.07 9.69 24.06
CA ASN A 71 16.31 11.03 24.57
C ASN A 71 17.83 11.26 24.57
N PHE A 72 18.32 12.05 23.61
CA PHE A 72 19.62 12.72 23.70
C PHE A 72 19.56 13.88 24.69
#